data_AF-A0A3B9UE29-F1
#
_entry.id   AF-A0A3B9UE29-F1
#
_cell.length_a   1.000
_cell.length_b   1.000
_cell.length_c   1.000
_cell.angle_alpha   90.00
_cell.angle_beta   90.00
_cell.angle_gamma   90.00
#
_symmetry.space_group_name_H-M   'P 1'
#
loop_
_entity.id
_entity.type
_entity.pdbx_description
1 polymer ?
#
loop_
_entity_poly.entity_id
_entity_poly.type
_entity_poly.pdbx_seq_one_letter_code
_entity_poly.pdbx_strand_id
1 'polypeptide(L)'
;MKISRIILTAGITGAAAVAAVLFWPSSAAIPKPKGYPRIAVPSETTPQRLTGLGFELDHHPSARWEAKNQDGWGDLVYPFCQGRVQFTYLPVRGNLDALVDDAQDLAMKHSVAA
;
A
#
# COMPACT_ATOMS: atom_id res chain seq x y z
N MET A 1 40.23 -61.12 -5.82
CA MET A 1 39.81 -60.09 -6.81
C MET A 1 38.55 -59.27 -6.41
N LYS A 2 37.73 -59.67 -5.42
CA LYS A 2 36.52 -58.91 -5.02
C LYS A 2 36.81 -57.65 -4.17
N ILE A 3 37.80 -57.70 -3.27
CA ILE A 3 38.10 -56.59 -2.33
C ILE A 3 38.66 -55.35 -3.05
N SER A 4 39.52 -55.54 -4.07
CA SER A 4 40.07 -54.44 -4.87
C SER A 4 38.99 -53.69 -5.67
N ARG A 5 37.93 -54.37 -6.13
CA ARG A 5 36.81 -53.73 -6.81
C ARG A 5 35.97 -52.86 -5.87
N ILE A 6 35.79 -53.29 -4.61
CA ILE A 6 35.04 -52.54 -3.59
C ILE A 6 35.77 -51.24 -3.21
N ILE A 7 37.09 -51.29 -3.04
CA ILE A 7 37.91 -50.11 -2.72
C ILE A 7 37.91 -49.11 -3.89
N LEU A 8 37.99 -49.61 -5.13
CA LEU A 8 37.93 -48.76 -6.33
C LEU A 8 36.55 -48.08 -6.47
N THR A 9 35.45 -48.82 -6.25
CA THR A 9 34.10 -48.24 -6.32
C THR A 9 33.86 -47.22 -5.23
N ALA A 10 34.32 -47.48 -4.00
CA ALA A 10 34.18 -46.52 -2.90
C ALA A 10 34.96 -45.23 -3.16
N GLY A 11 36.15 -45.32 -3.76
CA GLY A 11 36.94 -44.16 -4.17
C GLY A 11 36.26 -43.32 -5.25
N ILE A 12 35.66 -43.96 -6.27
CA ILE A 12 34.91 -43.27 -7.33
C ILE A 12 33.67 -42.58 -6.76
N THR A 13 32.90 -43.25 -5.91
CA THR A 13 31.70 -42.65 -5.30
C THR A 13 32.05 -41.48 -4.38
N GLY A 14 33.13 -41.59 -3.61
CA GLY A 14 33.63 -40.49 -2.78
C GLY A 14 34.05 -39.28 -3.61
N ALA A 15 34.80 -39.49 -4.69
CA ALA A 15 35.22 -38.42 -5.59
C ALA A 15 34.03 -37.74 -6.29
N ALA A 16 33.02 -38.51 -6.71
CA ALA A 16 31.82 -37.98 -7.34
C ALA A 16 30.99 -37.11 -6.36
N ALA A 17 30.88 -37.51 -5.10
CA ALA A 17 30.18 -36.73 -4.08
C ALA A 17 30.87 -35.39 -3.79
N VAL A 18 32.21 -35.38 -3.71
CA VAL A 18 32.98 -34.15 -3.52
C VAL A 18 32.84 -33.22 -4.73
N ALA A 19 32.88 -33.76 -5.95
CA ALA A 19 32.65 -32.97 -7.16
C ALA A 19 31.25 -32.34 -7.18
N ALA A 20 30.21 -33.08 -6.77
CA ALA A 20 28.84 -32.55 -6.74
C ALA A 20 28.67 -31.35 -5.79
N VAL A 21 29.39 -31.32 -4.66
CA VAL A 21 29.37 -30.19 -3.73
C VAL A 21 30.17 -29.01 -4.27
N LEU A 22 31.34 -29.25 -4.86
CA LEU A 22 32.21 -28.19 -5.39
C LEU A 22 31.63 -27.50 -6.64
N PHE A 23 30.85 -28.23 -7.43
CA PHE A 23 30.20 -27.71 -8.63
C PHE A 23 28.71 -27.40 -8.43
N TRP A 24 28.24 -27.30 -7.17
CA TRP A 24 26.86 -26.90 -6.91
C TRP A 24 26.66 -25.44 -7.33
N PRO A 25 25.72 -25.15 -8.24
CA PRO A 25 25.52 -23.79 -8.72
C PRO A 25 24.93 -22.92 -7.60
N SER A 26 25.62 -21.83 -7.24
CA SER A 26 25.04 -20.78 -6.41
C SER A 26 24.06 -19.98 -7.24
N SER A 27 22.80 -19.86 -6.79
CA SER A 27 21.83 -18.99 -7.46
C SER A 27 22.32 -17.54 -7.39
N ALA A 28 22.49 -16.88 -8.55
CA ALA A 28 22.71 -15.45 -8.59
C ALA A 28 21.47 -14.73 -8.02
N ALA A 29 21.68 -13.74 -7.16
CA ALA A 29 20.60 -12.91 -6.66
C ALA A 29 20.08 -12.04 -7.82
N ILE A 30 18.95 -12.45 -8.42
CA ILE A 30 18.27 -11.65 -9.44
C ILE A 30 17.59 -10.47 -8.73
N PRO A 31 17.90 -9.21 -9.08
CA PRO A 31 17.22 -8.08 -8.49
C PRO A 31 15.73 -8.13 -8.83
N LYS A 32 14.87 -7.83 -7.85
CA LYS A 32 13.43 -7.72 -8.09
C LYS A 32 13.18 -6.61 -9.13
N PRO A 33 12.19 -6.80 -10.02
CA PRO A 33 11.81 -5.76 -10.98
C PRO A 33 11.38 -4.49 -10.24
N LYS A 34 11.65 -3.32 -10.84
CA LYS A 34 11.22 -2.03 -10.28
C LYS A 34 9.69 -1.99 -10.24
N GLY A 35 9.14 -1.71 -9.07
CA GLY A 35 7.71 -1.42 -8.93
C GLY A 35 7.42 0.01 -9.39
N TYR A 36 6.32 0.17 -10.13
CA TYR A 36 5.78 1.48 -10.48
C TYR A 36 4.37 1.61 -9.90
N PRO A 37 3.94 2.82 -9.47
CA PRO A 37 2.55 3.06 -9.12
C PRO A 37 1.63 2.69 -10.29
N ARG A 38 0.57 1.93 -10.03
CA ARG A 38 -0.45 1.58 -11.06
C ARG A 38 -1.46 2.71 -11.31
N ILE A 39 -1.33 3.83 -10.61
CA ILE A 39 -2.23 4.98 -10.71
C ILE A 39 -1.55 6.00 -11.63
N ALA A 40 -2.22 6.35 -12.72
CA ALA A 40 -1.76 7.42 -13.60
C ALA A 40 -1.83 8.77 -12.86
N VAL A 41 -0.80 9.58 -13.02
CA VAL A 41 -0.81 10.96 -12.53
C VAL A 41 -1.74 11.77 -13.43
N PRO A 42 -2.73 12.50 -12.88
CA PRO A 42 -3.62 13.33 -13.69
C PRO A 42 -2.84 14.45 -14.39
N SER A 43 -3.28 14.82 -15.60
CA SER A 43 -2.64 15.85 -16.43
C SER A 43 -2.95 17.28 -16.00
N GLU A 44 -4.09 17.48 -15.35
CA GLU A 44 -4.56 18.79 -14.91
C GLU A 44 -3.89 19.17 -13.58
N THR A 45 -3.22 20.32 -13.51
CA THR A 45 -2.52 20.74 -12.28
C THR A 45 -3.10 21.99 -11.64
N THR A 46 -4.04 22.67 -12.30
CA THR A 46 -4.64 23.90 -11.78
C THR A 46 -5.69 23.55 -10.72
N PRO A 47 -5.50 23.97 -9.45
CA PRO A 47 -6.47 23.69 -8.39
C PRO A 47 -7.81 24.38 -8.66
N GLN A 48 -8.90 23.71 -8.27
CA GLN A 48 -10.23 24.28 -8.21
C GLN A 48 -10.60 24.58 -6.75
N ARG A 49 -11.35 25.66 -6.54
CA ARG A 49 -11.82 26.08 -5.23
C ARG A 49 -13.22 25.51 -4.97
N LEU A 50 -13.40 24.80 -3.88
CA LEU A 50 -14.70 24.43 -3.33
C LEU A 50 -15.19 25.58 -2.45
N THR A 51 -16.38 26.10 -2.77
CA THR A 51 -17.04 27.21 -2.05
C THR A 51 -18.49 26.84 -1.73
N GLY A 52 -19.19 27.70 -0.97
CA GLY A 52 -20.61 27.50 -0.63
C GLY A 52 -20.85 26.61 0.58
N LEU A 53 -19.80 26.24 1.31
CA LEU A 53 -19.85 25.50 2.58
C LEU A 53 -19.38 26.41 3.72
N GLY A 54 -19.46 25.95 4.97
CA GLY A 54 -18.86 26.62 6.13
C GLY A 54 -17.33 26.69 6.12
N PHE A 55 -16.71 26.16 5.06
CA PHE A 55 -15.27 26.19 4.80
C PHE A 55 -15.03 26.31 3.29
N GLU A 56 -13.82 26.70 2.94
CA GLU A 56 -13.32 26.67 1.57
C GLU A 56 -12.09 25.77 1.50
N LEU A 57 -11.93 25.05 0.39
CA LEU A 57 -10.70 24.28 0.15
C LEU A 57 -10.34 24.27 -1.33
N ASP A 58 -9.04 24.24 -1.60
CA ASP A 58 -8.51 23.95 -2.93
C ASP A 58 -8.41 22.43 -3.12
N HIS A 59 -8.89 21.96 -4.27
CA HIS A 59 -8.86 20.56 -4.64
C HIS A 59 -8.42 20.38 -6.08
N HIS A 60 -8.02 19.16 -6.41
CA HIS A 60 -7.68 18.79 -7.77
C HIS A 60 -8.94 18.83 -8.67
N PRO A 61 -8.85 19.32 -9.92
CA PRO A 61 -10.00 19.53 -10.81
C PRO A 61 -10.74 18.24 -11.22
N SER A 62 -10.10 17.08 -11.09
CA SER A 62 -10.76 15.80 -11.32
C SER A 62 -11.70 15.39 -10.18
N ALA A 63 -11.60 16.04 -9.02
CA ALA A 63 -12.40 15.69 -7.87
C ALA A 63 -13.83 16.22 -8.00
N ARG A 64 -14.79 15.52 -7.40
CA ARG A 64 -16.21 15.87 -7.41
C ARG A 64 -16.75 15.86 -6.00
N TRP A 65 -17.43 16.93 -5.62
CA TRP A 65 -18.10 17.02 -4.33
C TRP A 65 -19.44 16.28 -4.39
N GLU A 66 -19.61 15.30 -3.50
CA GLU A 66 -20.86 14.57 -3.27
C GLU A 66 -21.39 14.93 -1.88
N ALA A 67 -22.39 15.81 -1.83
CA ALA A 67 -23.01 16.24 -0.57
C ALA A 67 -23.77 15.08 0.09
N LYS A 68 -23.73 15.03 1.42
CA LYS A 68 -24.54 14.13 2.25
C LYS A 68 -25.70 14.91 2.87
N ASN A 69 -26.44 14.25 3.77
CA ASN A 69 -27.68 14.75 4.38
C ASN A 69 -27.53 16.05 5.21
N GLN A 70 -26.32 16.59 5.36
CA GLN A 70 -26.04 17.75 6.19
C GLN A 70 -25.05 18.69 5.49
N ASP A 71 -25.30 20.01 5.59
CA ASP A 71 -24.40 21.02 5.05
C ASP A 71 -23.00 20.92 5.67
N GLY A 72 -21.97 20.96 4.83
CA GLY A 72 -20.58 20.76 5.23
C GLY A 72 -20.21 19.30 5.51
N TRP A 73 -21.12 18.35 5.28
CA TRP A 73 -20.84 16.92 5.26
C TRP A 73 -20.93 16.39 3.84
N GLY A 74 -19.83 15.83 3.35
CA GLY A 74 -19.79 15.25 2.00
C GLY A 74 -18.50 14.51 1.72
N ASP A 75 -18.45 13.91 0.55
CA ASP A 75 -17.30 13.18 0.07
C ASP A 75 -16.71 13.92 -1.14
N LEU A 76 -15.40 14.13 -1.13
CA LEU A 76 -14.65 14.57 -2.31
C LEU A 76 -14.13 13.32 -3.03
N VAL A 77 -14.75 13.00 -4.17
CA VAL A 77 -14.49 11.78 -4.93
C VAL A 77 -13.47 12.04 -6.02
N TYR A 78 -12.46 11.18 -6.13
CA TYR A 78 -11.42 11.21 -7.15
C TYR A 78 -11.56 10.00 -8.09
N PRO A 79 -12.28 10.14 -9.23
CA PRO A 79 -12.61 9.00 -10.09
C PRO A 79 -11.38 8.29 -10.67
N PHE A 80 -10.29 9.02 -10.93
CA PHE A 80 -9.08 8.48 -11.57
C PHE A 80 -8.33 7.45 -10.71
N CYS A 81 -8.48 7.51 -9.39
CA CYS A 81 -7.80 6.62 -8.45
C CYS A 81 -8.76 5.85 -7.54
N GLN A 82 -10.07 5.94 -7.80
CA GLN A 82 -11.12 5.40 -6.92
C GLN A 82 -10.99 5.90 -5.47
N GLY A 83 -10.37 7.06 -5.29
CA GLY A 83 -10.11 7.67 -4.00
C GLY A 83 -11.31 8.48 -3.53
N ARG A 84 -11.48 8.55 -2.21
CA ARG A 84 -12.54 9.33 -1.58
C ARG A 84 -12.03 9.94 -0.29
N VAL A 85 -12.28 11.23 -0.11
CA VAL A 85 -11.97 11.94 1.13
C VAL A 85 -13.28 12.43 1.73
N GLN A 86 -13.63 11.94 2.91
CA GLN A 86 -14.83 12.38 3.62
C GLN A 86 -14.51 13.65 4.41
N PHE A 87 -15.39 14.65 4.28
CA PHE A 87 -15.35 15.89 5.03
C PHE A 87 -16.57 16.00 5.94
N THR A 88 -16.35 16.38 7.19
CA THR A 88 -17.41 16.63 8.16
C THR A 88 -17.11 17.95 8.87
N TYR A 89 -18.00 18.93 8.73
CA TYR A 89 -17.90 20.23 9.39
C TYR A 89 -18.93 20.34 10.53
N LEU A 90 -18.44 20.36 11.77
CA LEU A 90 -19.28 20.42 12.97
C LEU A 90 -19.03 21.73 13.74
N PRO A 91 -20.07 22.41 14.23
CA PRO A 91 -19.91 23.64 14.99
C PRO A 91 -19.32 23.37 16.38
N VAL A 92 -18.36 24.19 16.80
CA VAL A 92 -17.79 24.15 18.16
C VAL A 92 -18.63 25.02 19.09
N ARG A 93 -19.34 24.39 20.03
CA ARG A 93 -20.24 25.03 21.01
C ARG A 93 -19.95 24.55 22.43
N GLY A 94 -18.70 24.67 22.87
CA GLY A 94 -18.26 24.17 24.18
C GLY A 94 -18.14 22.65 24.27
N ASN A 95 -18.19 21.96 23.13
CA ASN A 95 -18.15 20.49 22.99
C ASN A 95 -16.89 20.01 22.26
N LEU A 96 -15.81 20.79 22.26
CA LEU A 96 -14.60 20.48 21.50
C LEU A 96 -14.02 19.12 21.88
N ASP A 97 -13.93 18.83 23.18
CA ASP A 97 -13.39 17.55 23.69
C ASP A 97 -14.18 16.36 23.12
N ALA A 98 -15.52 16.45 23.15
CA ALA A 98 -16.39 15.40 22.61
C ALA A 98 -16.27 15.24 21.08
N LEU A 99 -16.05 16.34 20.35
CA LEU A 99 -15.83 16.29 18.90
C LEU A 99 -14.48 15.65 18.54
N VAL A 100 -13.44 15.90 19.35
CA VAL A 100 -12.13 15.28 19.18
C VAL A 100 -12.20 13.78 19.45
N ASP A 101 -12.86 13.38 20.54
CA ASP A 101 -13.07 11.98 20.89
C ASP A 101 -13.85 11.24 19.78
N ASP A 102 -14.95 11.81 19.27
CA ASP A 102 -15.73 11.20 18.18
C ASP A 102 -14.91 11.05 16.88
N ALA A 103 -14.10 12.05 16.53
CA ALA A 103 -13.21 11.98 15.38
C ALA A 103 -12.16 10.88 15.51
N GLN A 104 -11.58 10.74 16.71
CA GLN A 104 -10.61 9.68 17.01
C GLN A 104 -11.28 8.30 16.99
N ASP A 105 -12.44 8.15 17.60
CA ASP A 105 -13.22 6.91 17.59
C ASP A 105 -13.59 6.49 16.16
N LEU A 106 -13.98 7.45 15.31
CA LEU A 106 -14.26 7.20 13.90
C LEU A 106 -13.02 6.65 13.16
N ALA A 107 -11.85 7.23 13.38
CA ALA A 107 -10.60 6.76 12.77
C ALA A 107 -10.21 5.36 13.30
N MET A 108 -10.44 5.10 14.58
CA MET A 108 -10.03 3.85 15.25
C MET A 108 -10.99 2.68 15.01
N LYS A 109 -12.24 2.92 14.58
CA LYS A 109 -13.24 1.87 14.25
C LYS A 109 -12.75 0.86 13.20
N HIS A 110 -11.78 1.23 12.36
CA HIS A 110 -11.19 0.36 11.35
C HIS A 110 -9.79 -0.16 11.72
N SER A 111 -9.30 0.12 12.93
CA SER A 111 -7.98 -0.34 13.40
C SER A 111 -7.97 -1.77 13.95
N VAL A 112 -9.13 -2.37 14.22
CA VAL A 112 -9.24 -3.75 14.73
C VAL A 112 -9.39 -4.73 13.56
N ALA A 113 -8.29 -4.92 12.84
CA ALA A 113 -8.01 -6.13 12.06
C ALA A 113 -6.49 -6.22 11.85
N ALA A 114 -5.78 -6.67 12.90
CA ALA A 114 -4.40 -7.10 12.84
C ALA A 114 -4.25 -8.38 13.67
#